data_AF-A0A8J8CNW8-F1
#
_entry.id   AF-A0A8J8CNW8-F1
#
_cell.length_a   1.000
_cell.length_b   1.000
_cell.length_c   1.000
_cell.angle_alpha   90.00
_cell.angle_beta   90.00
_cell.angle_gamma   90.00
#
_symmetry.space_group_name_H-M   'P 1'
#
loop_
_entity.id
_entity.type
_entity.pdbx_description
1 polymer ?
#
loop_
_entity_poly.entity_id
_entity_poly.type
_entity_poly.pdbx_seq_one_letter_code
_entity_poly.pdbx_strand_id
1 'polypeptide(L)'
;MNTTDNSPTSDSSSSDLVSVAELQNQLYDLLKQLSPERLRVLADFAAYLANAESETATQELLAIPGLLERVQHNQATPKAQYTSWRTLRSDV
;
A
#
# COMPACT_ATOMS: atom_id res chain seq x y z
N MET A 1 32.42 18.54 43.02
CA MET A 1 33.05 18.65 41.69
C MET A 1 32.29 17.70 40.77
N ASN A 2 31.73 18.23 39.70
CA ASN A 2 30.79 17.57 38.79
C ASN A 2 31.42 16.36 38.07
N THR A 3 30.87 15.17 38.22
CA THR A 3 31.07 14.07 37.27
C THR A 3 29.77 13.89 36.53
N THR A 4 29.65 14.56 35.39
CA THR A 4 28.57 14.30 34.44
C THR A 4 28.79 12.90 33.89
N ASP A 5 28.00 11.94 34.36
CA ASP A 5 27.85 10.62 33.74
C ASP A 5 27.17 10.83 32.39
N ASN A 6 27.99 11.02 31.36
CA ASN A 6 27.55 11.08 29.98
C ASN A 6 27.70 9.69 29.36
N SER A 7 27.02 8.71 29.95
CA SER A 7 26.75 7.45 29.28
C SER A 7 25.81 7.76 28.11
N PRO A 8 26.19 7.47 26.85
CA PRO A 8 25.22 7.50 25.78
C PRO A 8 24.21 6.40 26.12
N THR A 9 23.01 6.80 26.52
CA THR A 9 21.84 5.95 26.44
C THR A 9 21.78 5.51 24.99
N SER A 10 22.22 4.27 24.74
CA SER A 10 21.88 3.55 23.54
C SER A 10 20.37 3.56 23.49
N ASP A 11 19.82 4.52 22.75
CA ASP A 11 18.46 4.51 22.28
C ASP A 11 18.37 3.25 21.43
N SER A 12 18.06 2.14 22.09
CA SER A 12 17.59 0.91 21.48
C SER A 12 16.19 1.15 20.92
N SER A 13 16.01 2.23 20.16
CA SER A 13 14.95 2.42 19.19
C SER A 13 15.34 1.68 17.90
N SER A 14 15.71 0.42 18.07
CA SER A 14 15.92 -0.53 16.96
C SER A 14 14.89 -1.65 17.11
N SER A 15 13.67 -1.30 17.49
CA SER A 15 12.50 -2.17 17.32
C SER A 15 12.15 -2.19 15.82
N ASP A 16 13.02 -2.86 15.09
CA ASP A 16 12.75 -3.68 13.93
C ASP A 16 11.86 -3.05 12.85
N LEU A 17 12.53 -2.34 11.94
CA LEU A 17 12.09 -2.31 10.54
C LEU A 17 12.24 -3.72 9.97
N VAL A 18 11.37 -4.65 10.38
CA VAL A 18 11.33 -5.99 9.79
C VAL A 18 11.13 -5.80 8.29
N SER A 19 12.06 -6.34 7.50
CA SER A 19 11.96 -6.20 6.05
C SER A 19 10.68 -6.88 5.55
N VAL A 20 10.09 -6.39 4.46
CA VAL A 20 8.91 -7.01 3.84
C VAL A 20 9.15 -8.49 3.56
N ALA A 21 10.38 -8.86 3.16
CA ALA A 21 10.78 -10.23 2.93
C ALA A 21 10.77 -11.09 4.20
N GLU A 22 11.24 -10.57 5.33
CA GLU A 22 11.18 -11.28 6.61
C GLU A 22 9.75 -11.46 7.11
N LEU A 23 8.88 -10.45 6.96
CA LEU A 23 7.46 -10.56 7.28
C LEU A 23 6.78 -11.65 6.45
N GLN A 24 7.07 -11.71 5.15
CA GLN A 24 6.52 -12.74 4.26
C GLN A 24 6.96 -14.15 4.67
N ASN A 25 8.25 -14.32 5.02
CA ASN A 25 8.78 -15.61 5.47
C ASN A 25 8.14 -16.06 6.79
N GLN A 26 8.03 -15.15 7.76
CA GLN A 26 7.37 -15.44 9.05
C GLN A 26 5.91 -15.84 8.84
N LEU A 27 5.18 -15.13 7.98
CA LEU A 27 3.79 -15.45 7.65
C LEU A 27 3.67 -16.83 7.01
N TYR A 28 4.56 -17.16 6.06
CA TYR A 28 4.58 -18.46 5.38
C TYR A 28 4.76 -19.62 6.36
N ASP A 29 5.64 -19.48 7.35
CA ASP A 29 5.88 -20.52 8.36
C ASP A 29 4.72 -20.67 9.36
N LEU A 30 4.04 -19.57 9.69
CA LEU A 30 2.82 -19.61 10.50
C LEU A 30 1.67 -20.30 9.76
N LEU A 31 1.49 -20.01 8.47
CA LEU A 31 0.44 -20.60 7.64
C LEU A 31 0.50 -22.15 7.61
N LYS A 32 1.69 -22.73 7.65
CA LYS A 32 1.88 -24.20 7.68
C LYS A 32 1.35 -24.88 8.95
N GLN A 33 1.20 -24.12 10.04
CA GLN A 33 0.87 -24.66 11.36
C GLN A 33 -0.61 -24.47 11.73
N LEU A 34 -1.37 -23.73 10.91
CA LEU A 34 -2.76 -23.39 11.19
C LEU A 34 -3.72 -24.49 10.70
N SER A 35 -4.83 -24.65 11.43
CA SER A 35 -5.93 -25.50 10.98
C SER A 35 -6.66 -24.86 9.79
N PRO A 36 -7.40 -25.65 8.99
CA PRO A 36 -8.16 -25.15 7.84
C PRO A 36 -9.11 -24.00 8.20
N GLU A 37 -9.77 -24.04 9.35
CA GLU A 37 -10.71 -23.02 9.80
C GLU A 37 -10.00 -21.69 10.08
N ARG A 38 -8.82 -21.75 10.71
CA ARG A 38 -8.00 -20.57 11.00
C ARG A 38 -7.41 -19.98 9.72
N LEU A 39 -6.99 -20.83 8.78
CA LEU A 39 -6.54 -20.41 7.46
C LEU A 39 -7.64 -19.66 6.70
N ARG A 40 -8.89 -20.11 6.81
CA ARG A 40 -10.02 -19.44 6.17
C ARG A 40 -10.25 -18.04 6.74
N VAL A 41 -10.26 -17.90 8.07
CA VAL A 41 -10.35 -16.59 8.72
C VAL A 41 -9.21 -15.66 8.29
N LEU A 42 -7.98 -16.17 8.20
CA LEU A 42 -6.83 -15.38 7.77
C LEU A 42 -6.95 -14.94 6.30
N ALA A 43 -7.47 -15.81 5.43
CA ALA A 43 -7.71 -15.49 4.03
C ALA A 43 -8.78 -14.41 3.86
N ASP A 44 -9.90 -14.52 4.59
CA ASP A 44 -10.96 -13.51 4.60
C ASP A 44 -10.42 -12.15 5.10
N PHE A 45 -9.58 -12.17 6.13
CA PHE A 45 -8.95 -10.96 6.66
C PHE A 45 -7.94 -10.34 5.69
N ALA A 46 -7.10 -11.15 5.04
CA ALA A 46 -6.16 -10.67 4.03
C ALA A 46 -6.89 -10.04 2.82
N ALA A 47 -8.01 -10.63 2.39
CA ALA A 47 -8.85 -10.07 1.34
C ALA A 47 -9.44 -8.71 1.75
N TYR A 48 -9.90 -8.58 3.00
CA TYR A 48 -10.33 -7.30 3.55
C TYR A 48 -9.20 -6.25 3.53
N LEU A 49 -8.00 -6.60 3.99
CA LEU A 49 -6.86 -5.67 3.98
C LEU A 49 -6.47 -5.22 2.57
N ALA A 50 -6.41 -6.15 1.61
CA ALA A 50 -6.14 -5.81 0.21
C ALA A 50 -7.21 -4.89 -0.38
N ASN A 51 -8.48 -5.11 -0.01
CA ASN A 51 -9.56 -4.21 -0.41
C ASN A 51 -9.44 -2.84 0.25
N ALA A 52 -9.15 -2.76 1.55
CA ALA A 52 -9.04 -1.51 2.29
C ALA A 52 -7.83 -0.65 1.84
N GLU A 53 -6.71 -1.29 1.53
CA GLU A 53 -5.54 -0.65 0.92
C GLU A 53 -5.92 -0.01 -0.43
N SER A 54 -6.70 -0.73 -1.25
CA SER A 54 -7.25 -0.21 -2.51
C SER A 54 -8.33 0.87 -2.29
N GLU A 55 -9.09 0.78 -1.20
CA GLU A 55 -10.21 1.66 -0.90
C GLU A 55 -9.75 3.08 -0.56
N THR A 56 -8.62 3.24 0.12
CA THR A 56 -8.08 4.58 0.45
C THR A 56 -7.77 5.39 -0.82
N ALA A 57 -7.14 4.77 -1.82
CA ALA A 57 -6.90 5.38 -3.12
C ALA A 57 -8.19 5.59 -3.93
N THR A 58 -9.18 4.71 -3.77
CA THR A 58 -10.48 4.81 -4.45
C THR A 58 -11.34 5.93 -3.87
N GLN A 59 -11.28 6.17 -2.56
CA GLN A 59 -12.01 7.26 -1.89
C GLN A 59 -11.52 8.64 -2.32
N GLU A 60 -10.22 8.83 -2.54
CA GLU A 60 -9.68 10.07 -3.11
C GLU A 60 -10.24 10.35 -4.51
N LEU A 61 -10.36 9.32 -5.34
CA LEU A 61 -10.92 9.44 -6.69
C LEU A 61 -12.44 9.71 -6.66
N LEU A 62 -13.18 9.05 -5.76
CA LEU A 62 -14.62 9.29 -5.56
C LEU A 62 -14.93 10.69 -5.02
N ALA A 63 -13.99 11.29 -4.27
CA ALA A 63 -14.13 12.64 -3.78
C ALA A 63 -14.01 13.72 -4.88
N ILE A 64 -13.51 13.36 -6.08
CA ILE A 64 -13.41 14.29 -7.22
C ILE A 64 -14.79 14.39 -7.89
N PRO A 65 -15.49 15.54 -7.78
CA PRO A 65 -16.83 15.67 -8.33
C PRO A 65 -16.83 15.48 -9.86
N GLY A 66 -17.75 14.65 -10.36
CA GLY A 66 -17.92 14.44 -11.80
C GLY A 66 -16.84 13.56 -12.45
N LEU A 67 -15.92 12.96 -11.67
CA LEU A 67 -14.83 12.17 -12.24
C LEU A 67 -15.34 10.92 -12.96
N LEU A 68 -16.30 10.20 -12.37
CA LEU A 68 -16.79 8.94 -12.92
C LEU A 68 -17.52 9.17 -14.25
N GLU A 69 -18.32 10.23 -14.34
CA GLU A 69 -19.01 10.67 -15.55
C GLU A 69 -18.00 11.07 -16.63
N ARG A 70 -16.92 11.77 -16.27
CA ARG A 70 -15.84 12.13 -17.20
C ARG A 70 -15.08 10.91 -17.70
N VAL A 71 -14.77 9.95 -16.82
CA VAL A 71 -14.10 8.69 -17.21
C VAL A 71 -14.99 7.91 -18.17
N GLN A 72 -16.28 7.76 -17.86
CA GLN A 72 -17.24 7.05 -18.71
C GLN A 72 -17.40 7.74 -20.07
N HIS A 73 -17.47 9.07 -20.10
CA HIS A 73 -17.51 9.83 -21.36
C HIS A 73 -16.23 9.61 -22.19
N ASN A 74 -15.07 9.64 -21.54
CA ASN A 74 -13.78 9.46 -22.20
C ASN A 74 -13.54 8.02 -22.70
N GLN A 75 -14.19 7.01 -22.14
CA GLN A 75 -14.13 5.64 -22.67
C GLN A 75 -14.77 5.51 -24.06
N ALA A 76 -15.73 6.37 -24.38
CA ALA A 76 -16.36 6.43 -25.70
C ALA A 76 -15.56 7.28 -26.70
N THR A 77 -14.47 7.93 -26.27
CA THR A 77 -13.64 8.77 -27.14
C THR A 77 -12.92 7.93 -28.19
N PRO A 78 -13.10 8.21 -29.51
CA PRO A 78 -12.37 7.52 -30.55
C PRO A 78 -10.86 7.73 -30.42
N LYS A 79 -10.07 6.67 -30.65
CA LYS A 79 -8.59 6.74 -30.57
C LYS A 79 -7.96 7.82 -31.47
N ALA A 80 -8.64 8.21 -32.55
CA ALA A 80 -8.21 9.30 -33.42
C ALA A 80 -8.13 10.66 -32.71
N GLN A 81 -8.82 10.82 -31.58
CA GLN A 81 -8.81 12.04 -30.76
C GLN A 81 -7.80 11.96 -29.60
N TYR A 82 -7.03 10.87 -29.50
CA TYR A 82 -6.03 10.74 -28.44
C TYR A 82 -4.81 11.58 -28.78
N THR A 83 -4.27 12.26 -27.77
CA THR A 83 -2.99 12.96 -27.90
C THR A 83 -1.90 12.15 -27.22
N SER A 84 -0.76 11.99 -27.89
CA SER A 84 0.39 11.30 -27.31
C SER A 84 0.95 12.11 -26.15
N TRP A 85 1.26 11.46 -25.02
CA TRP A 85 1.86 12.16 -23.89
C TRP A 85 3.24 12.76 -24.24
N ARG A 86 3.96 12.17 -25.21
CA ARG A 86 5.25 12.69 -25.73
C ARG A 86 5.11 14.03 -26.45
N THR A 87 3.92 14.35 -26.93
CA THR A 87 3.65 15.66 -27.57
C THR A 87 3.09 16.68 -26.58
N LEU A 88 2.72 16.25 -25.37
CA LEU A 88 2.19 17.11 -24.31
C LEU A 88 3.26 17.51 -23.29
N ARG A 89 4.28 16.68 -23.12
CA ARG A 89 5.38 16.91 -22.19
C ARG A 89 6.68 17.14 -22.94
N SER A 90 7.35 18.25 -22.63
CA SER A 90 8.65 18.62 -23.20
C SER A 90 9.83 18.26 -22.29
N ASP A 91 9.55 17.69 -21.12
CA ASP A 91 10.50 17.44 -20.04
C ASP A 91 10.89 15.95 -19.90
N VAL A 92 10.52 15.13 -20.88
CA VAL A 92 10.81 13.70 -20.97
C VAL A 92 11.47 13.40 -22.31
#